data_AF-A0A7S4G9N6-F1
#
_entry.id   AF-A0A7S4G9N6-F1
#
_cell.length_a   1.000
_cell.length_b   1.000
_cell.length_c   1.000
_cell.angle_alpha   90.00
_cell.angle_beta   90.00
_cell.angle_gamma   90.00
#
_symmetry.space_group_name_H-M   'P 1'
#
loop_
_entity.id
_entity.type
_entity.pdbx_description
1 polymer ?
#
loop_
_entity_poly.entity_id
_entity_poly.type
_entity_poly.pdbx_seq_one_letter_code
_entity_poly.pdbx_strand_id
1 'polypeptide(L)'
;AKLKGEVAIPLIAVNRINTPATAEQVLADGNADMVSLARPLLADPDFVKKAAEGREDEVNVCIACNQACLDHTFERKRVQEFGNCPSALRWHASGFGDPPCAAVHEGLEATLGIKSVLIGGLQIS
;
A
#
# COMPACT_ATOMS: atom_id res chain seq x y z
N ALA A 1 21.81 -2.58 8.71
CA ALA A 1 22.55 -3.63 7.97
C ALA A 1 21.82 -3.87 6.64
N LYS A 2 22.55 -4.06 5.53
CA LYS A 2 21.96 -4.36 4.21
C LYS A 2 21.88 -5.87 4.03
N LEU A 3 20.72 -6.38 3.59
CA LEU A 3 20.49 -7.81 3.36
C LEU A 3 20.61 -8.18 1.88
N LYS A 4 20.27 -7.25 0.98
CA LYS A 4 20.39 -7.48 -0.46
C LYS A 4 21.86 -7.61 -0.87
N GLY A 5 22.17 -8.68 -1.59
CA GLY A 5 23.53 -9.02 -2.03
C GLY A 5 24.26 -9.96 -1.08
N GLU A 6 23.81 -10.08 0.17
CA GLU A 6 24.39 -11.00 1.17
C GLU A 6 23.75 -12.39 1.13
N VAL A 7 22.55 -12.49 0.56
CA VAL A 7 21.79 -13.73 0.45
C VAL A 7 21.43 -14.03 -1.00
N ALA A 8 21.46 -15.31 -1.37
CA ALA A 8 21.10 -15.79 -2.70
C ALA A 8 19.59 -15.99 -2.90
N ILE A 9 18.80 -15.89 -1.84
CA ILE A 9 17.34 -16.03 -1.89
C ILE A 9 16.67 -14.69 -2.22
N PRO A 10 15.50 -14.70 -2.89
CA PRO A 10 14.75 -13.48 -3.15
C PRO A 10 14.36 -12.77 -1.85
N LEU A 11 14.50 -11.45 -1.83
CA LEU A 11 14.12 -10.59 -0.73
C LEU A 11 12.80 -9.89 -1.01
N ILE A 12 11.87 -9.98 -0.06
CA ILE A 12 10.58 -9.30 -0.10
C ILE A 12 10.60 -8.17 0.94
N ALA A 13 10.47 -6.93 0.48
CA ALA A 13 10.36 -5.79 1.36
C ALA A 13 8.91 -5.62 1.86
N VAL A 14 8.79 -5.35 3.17
CA VAL A 14 7.54 -4.95 3.81
C VAL A 14 7.87 -3.80 4.74
N ASN A 15 7.31 -2.61 4.52
CA ASN A 15 7.32 -1.53 5.52
C ASN A 15 6.55 -0.29 5.04
N ARG A 16 5.28 -0.10 5.43
CA ARG A 16 4.47 1.09 5.11
C ARG A 16 4.63 1.58 3.66
N ILE A 17 4.75 0.65 2.71
CA ILE A 17 4.84 0.94 1.29
C ILE A 17 3.41 1.24 0.84
N ASN A 18 3.02 2.51 0.93
CA ASN A 18 1.62 2.93 0.85
C ASN A 18 1.25 3.57 -0.49
N THR A 19 2.22 3.82 -1.36
CA THR A 19 2.02 4.38 -2.70
C THR A 19 2.73 3.52 -3.75
N PRO A 20 2.21 3.48 -5.00
CA PRO A 20 2.90 2.80 -6.10
C PRO A 20 4.32 3.35 -6.32
N ALA A 21 4.50 4.67 -6.27
CA ALA A 21 5.81 5.30 -6.40
C ALA A 21 6.85 4.79 -5.38
N THR A 22 6.48 4.66 -4.10
CA THR A 22 7.40 4.12 -3.09
C THR A 22 7.69 2.63 -3.34
N ALA A 23 6.71 1.86 -3.81
CA ALA A 23 6.93 0.45 -4.17
C ALA A 23 7.95 0.33 -5.30
N GLU A 24 7.77 1.10 -6.38
CA GLU A 24 8.67 1.12 -7.53
C GLU A 24 10.07 1.61 -7.13
N GLN A 25 10.16 2.66 -6.30
CA GLN A 25 11.46 3.14 -5.82
C GLN A 25 12.24 2.06 -5.06
N VAL A 26 11.58 1.28 -4.20
CA VAL A 26 12.23 0.19 -3.46
C VAL A 26 12.80 -0.88 -4.40
N LEU A 27 12.10 -1.18 -5.49
CA LEU A 27 12.52 -2.15 -6.49
C LEU A 27 13.64 -1.57 -7.38
N ALA A 28 13.49 -0.32 -7.84
CA ALA A 28 14.46 0.38 -8.68
C ALA A 28 15.81 0.60 -7.98
N ASP A 29 15.79 0.92 -6.68
CA ASP A 29 16.99 1.06 -5.85
C ASP A 29 17.69 -0.29 -5.59
N GLY A 30 17.08 -1.40 -6.03
CA GLY A 30 17.57 -2.75 -5.78
C GLY A 30 17.55 -3.11 -4.29
N ASN A 31 16.65 -2.53 -3.50
CA ASN A 31 16.55 -2.84 -2.07
C ASN A 31 15.82 -4.18 -1.81
N ALA A 32 14.97 -4.62 -2.75
CA ALA A 32 14.26 -5.89 -2.71
C ALA A 32 13.94 -6.41 -4.11
N ASP A 33 13.58 -7.69 -4.21
CA ASP A 33 13.10 -8.32 -5.45
C ASP A 33 11.58 -8.18 -5.61
N MET A 34 10.88 -8.04 -4.49
CA MET A 34 9.44 -7.87 -4.45
C MET A 34 9.05 -6.98 -3.27
N VAL A 35 7.87 -6.36 -3.37
CA VAL A 35 7.22 -5.69 -2.25
C VAL A 35 6.00 -6.50 -1.82
N SER A 36 5.77 -6.60 -0.52
CA SER A 36 4.54 -7.18 0.03
C SER A 36 3.71 -6.10 0.71
N LEU A 37 2.42 -6.07 0.34
CA LEU A 37 1.46 -5.07 0.75
C LEU A 37 0.38 -5.76 1.58
N ALA A 38 0.24 -5.36 2.85
CA ALA A 38 -0.83 -5.86 3.71
C ALA A 38 -1.94 -4.81 3.85
N ARG A 39 -1.69 -3.79 4.67
CA ARG A 39 -2.68 -2.73 4.94
C ARG A 39 -3.04 -1.87 3.72
N PRO A 40 -2.16 -1.61 2.73
CA PRO A 40 -2.57 -0.96 1.48
C PRO A 40 -3.66 -1.73 0.74
N LEU A 41 -3.59 -3.06 0.70
CA LEU A 41 -4.63 -3.88 0.05
C LEU A 41 -5.94 -3.94 0.83
N LEU A 42 -5.89 -3.75 2.16
CA LEU A 42 -7.09 -3.59 2.99
C LEU A 42 -7.72 -2.19 2.84
N ALA A 43 -6.91 -1.19 2.50
CA ALA A 43 -7.39 0.16 2.24
C ALA A 43 -7.95 0.29 0.82
N ASP A 44 -7.32 -0.37 -0.14
CA ASP A 44 -7.70 -0.36 -1.54
C ASP A 44 -7.47 -1.74 -2.18
N PRO A 45 -8.51 -2.56 -2.36
CA PRO A 45 -8.39 -3.83 -3.07
C PRO A 45 -7.94 -3.67 -4.53
N ASP A 46 -8.22 -2.51 -5.13
CA ASP A 46 -7.86 -2.17 -6.50
C ASP A 46 -6.47 -1.49 -6.59
N PHE A 47 -5.71 -1.39 -5.50
CA PHE A 47 -4.39 -0.74 -5.46
C PHE A 47 -3.51 -1.11 -6.65
N VAL A 48 -3.35 -2.42 -6.90
CA VAL A 48 -2.47 -2.91 -7.98
C VAL A 48 -3.04 -2.58 -9.36
N LYS A 49 -4.36 -2.70 -9.52
CA LYS A 49 -5.03 -2.39 -10.77
C LYS A 49 -4.89 -0.90 -11.10
N LYS A 50 -5.15 -0.02 -10.14
CA LYS A 50 -5.00 1.43 -10.26
C LYS A 50 -3.56 1.82 -10.57
N ALA A 51 -2.59 1.22 -9.88
CA ALA A 51 -1.17 1.41 -10.17
C ALA A 51 -0.81 1.00 -11.60
N ALA A 52 -1.29 -0.16 -12.07
CA ALA A 52 -1.04 -0.66 -13.41
C ALA A 52 -1.70 0.21 -14.51
N GLU A 53 -2.83 0.84 -14.20
CA GLU A 53 -3.59 1.71 -15.11
C GLU A 53 -3.13 3.18 -15.06
N GLY A 54 -2.12 3.52 -14.23
CA GLY A 54 -1.65 4.90 -14.04
C GLY A 54 -2.63 5.80 -13.27
N ARG A 55 -3.60 5.20 -12.56
CA ARG A 55 -4.61 5.87 -11.73
C ARG A 55 -4.18 5.91 -10.27
N GLU A 56 -2.91 6.21 -10.04
CA GLU A 56 -2.29 6.19 -8.70
C GLU A 56 -2.81 7.29 -7.78
N ASP A 57 -3.35 8.37 -8.35
CA ASP A 57 -4.05 9.46 -7.69
C ASP A 57 -5.40 9.02 -7.10
N GLU A 58 -6.01 7.96 -7.63
CA GLU A 58 -7.25 7.38 -7.12
C GLU A 58 -7.03 6.34 -5.99
N VAL A 59 -5.78 6.07 -5.60
CA VAL A 59 -5.46 5.05 -4.60
C VAL A 59 -5.87 5.51 -3.20
N ASN A 60 -6.65 4.68 -2.50
CA ASN A 60 -6.96 4.92 -1.09
C ASN A 60 -5.75 4.56 -0.22
N VAL A 61 -4.99 5.58 0.19
CA VAL A 61 -3.76 5.41 0.97
C VAL A 61 -4.05 4.95 2.40
N CYS A 62 -3.36 3.91 2.85
CA CYS A 62 -3.44 3.47 4.23
C CYS A 62 -2.81 4.49 5.20
N ILE A 63 -3.58 4.93 6.18
CA ILE A 63 -3.22 5.96 7.17
C ILE A 63 -2.57 5.38 8.44
N ALA A 64 -2.44 4.05 8.51
CA ALA A 64 -1.88 3.31 9.64
C ALA A 64 -2.58 3.53 11.00
N CYS A 65 -3.92 3.63 11.01
CA CYS A 65 -4.70 3.79 12.25
C CYS A 65 -4.72 2.53 13.15
N ASN A 66 -4.42 1.36 12.61
CA ASN A 66 -4.38 0.05 13.29
C ASN A 66 -5.70 -0.49 13.87
N GLN A 67 -6.79 0.27 13.82
CA GLN A 67 -8.05 -0.07 14.51
C GLN A 67 -8.74 -1.36 14.02
N ALA A 68 -9.25 -1.40 12.80
CA ALA A 68 -9.99 -2.59 12.33
C ALA A 68 -9.13 -3.67 11.68
N CYS A 69 -7.85 -3.37 11.42
CA CYS A 69 -6.92 -4.33 10.84
C CYS A 69 -6.08 -5.02 11.91
N LEU A 70 -5.38 -4.26 12.74
CA LEU A 70 -4.44 -4.83 13.72
C LEU A 70 -5.12 -5.13 15.06
N ASP A 71 -5.89 -4.20 15.62
CA ASP A 71 -6.54 -4.40 16.93
C ASP A 71 -7.54 -5.55 16.86
N HIS A 72 -8.35 -5.63 15.79
CA HIS A 72 -9.22 -6.78 15.55
C HIS A 72 -8.46 -8.10 15.46
N THR A 73 -7.28 -8.13 14.84
CA THR A 73 -6.44 -9.33 14.78
C THR A 73 -6.05 -9.79 16.19
N PHE A 74 -5.64 -8.85 17.06
CA PHE A 74 -5.26 -9.16 18.44
C PHE A 74 -6.44 -9.54 19.33
N GLU A 75 -7.62 -8.97 19.08
CA GLU A 75 -8.87 -9.29 19.76
C GLU A 75 -9.55 -10.56 19.21
N ARG A 76 -8.95 -11.23 18.20
CA ARG A 76 -9.53 -12.36 17.46
C ARG A 76 -10.90 -12.05 16.84
N LYS A 77 -11.10 -10.80 16.44
CA LYS A 77 -12.24 -10.34 15.65
C LYS A 77 -11.91 -10.39 14.16
N ARG A 78 -12.94 -10.41 13.31
CA ARG A 78 -12.76 -10.37 11.86
C ARG A 78 -12.09 -9.04 11.46
N VAL A 79 -10.98 -9.14 10.73
CA VAL A 79 -10.33 -8.00 10.07
C VAL A 79 -11.30 -7.38 9.07
N GLN A 80 -11.37 -6.06 9.04
CA GLN A 80 -12.23 -5.33 8.10
C GLN A 80 -11.40 -4.44 7.17
N GLU A 81 -11.90 -4.28 5.95
CA GLU A 81 -11.39 -3.30 4.98
C GLU A 81 -11.70 -1.86 5.43
N PHE A 82 -10.95 -0.90 4.89
CA PHE A 82 -11.04 0.50 5.29
C PHE A 82 -12.47 1.05 5.16
N GLY A 83 -13.17 0.78 4.05
CA GLY A 83 -14.54 1.24 3.83
C GLY A 83 -15.59 0.62 4.77
N ASN A 84 -15.32 -0.56 5.35
CA ASN A 84 -16.24 -1.23 6.27
C ASN A 84 -15.90 -0.96 7.75
N CYS A 85 -14.79 -0.28 8.02
CA CYS A 85 -14.36 0.03 9.37
C CYS A 85 -15.36 0.99 10.05
N PRO A 86 -15.90 0.67 11.25
CA PRO A 86 -16.84 1.54 11.94
C PRO A 86 -16.33 2.96 12.17
N SER A 87 -15.01 3.14 12.35
CA SER A 87 -14.42 4.47 12.48
C SER A 87 -14.31 5.23 11.15
N ALA A 88 -14.14 4.54 10.03
CA ALA A 88 -14.23 5.13 8.69
C ALA A 88 -15.69 5.47 8.30
N LEU A 89 -16.64 4.56 8.60
CA LEU A 89 -18.08 4.76 8.38
C LEU A 89 -18.65 5.90 9.23
N ARG A 90 -18.23 5.99 10.50
CA ARG A 90 -18.61 7.10 11.41
C ARG A 90 -18.05 8.45 10.96
N TRP A 91 -17.00 8.46 10.14
CA TRP A 91 -16.41 9.66 9.55
C TRP A 91 -17.18 10.17 8.35
N HIS A 92 -17.53 9.31 7.39
CA HIS A 92 -18.42 9.68 6.29
C HIS A 92 -19.76 10.23 6.79
N ALA A 93 -20.26 9.69 7.92
CA ALA A 93 -21.53 10.12 8.50
C ALA A 93 -21.47 11.45 9.30
N SER A 94 -20.30 11.95 9.70
CA SER A 94 -20.17 13.08 10.64
C SER A 94 -19.80 14.42 10.01
N GLY A 95 -19.44 14.47 8.72
CA GLY A 95 -19.25 15.72 7.97
C GLY A 95 -18.22 16.71 8.54
N PHE A 96 -17.30 16.24 9.40
CA PHE A 96 -16.29 17.08 10.04
C PHE A 96 -15.06 17.20 9.13
N GLY A 97 -14.49 18.40 8.99
CA GLY A 97 -13.31 18.67 8.17
C GLY A 97 -12.05 17.92 8.64
N ASP A 98 -11.14 17.71 7.68
CA ASP A 98 -9.86 16.99 7.69
C ASP A 98 -9.69 15.89 8.75
N PRO A 99 -9.68 14.61 8.34
CA PRO A 99 -9.45 13.54 9.29
C PRO A 99 -8.05 13.63 9.89
N PRO A 100 -7.81 13.02 11.07
CA PRO A 100 -6.45 12.71 11.55
C PRO A 100 -5.73 11.67 10.65
N CYS A 101 -6.07 11.67 9.36
CA CYS A 101 -5.86 10.62 8.38
C CYS A 101 -5.63 11.18 6.96
N ALA A 102 -6.05 12.40 6.62
CA ALA A 102 -5.87 12.99 5.29
C ALA A 102 -4.89 14.15 5.38
N ALA A 103 -3.61 13.79 5.43
CA ALA A 103 -2.53 14.73 5.14
C ALA A 103 -1.39 13.93 4.51
N VAL A 104 -1.49 13.68 3.21
CA VAL A 104 -0.34 13.45 2.33
C VAL A 104 -0.72 13.98 0.96
N HIS A 105 -0.75 15.31 0.86
CA HIS A 105 -0.77 16.00 -0.42
C HIS A 105 0.46 16.92 -0.43
N GLU A 106 1.59 16.38 -0.90
CA GLU A 106 2.76 17.14 -1.39
C GLU A 106 3.71 16.15 -2.08
N GLY A 107 3.84 16.25 -3.41
CA GLY A 107 4.86 15.51 -4.18
C GLY A 107 4.40 14.93 -5.52
N LEU A 108 4.02 15.81 -6.47
CA LEU A 108 3.94 15.53 -7.91
C LEU A 108 5.36 15.26 -8.46
N GLU A 109 5.44 14.53 -9.59
CA GLU A 109 6.59 14.32 -10.51
C GLU A 109 7.35 12.98 -10.40
N ALA A 110 6.80 11.89 -10.97
CA ALA A 110 7.60 10.82 -11.56
C ALA A 110 6.78 9.97 -12.55
N THR A 111 6.45 10.56 -13.70
CA THR A 111 6.10 9.79 -14.90
C THR A 111 7.35 9.01 -15.34
N LEU A 112 7.34 7.67 -15.23
CA LEU A 112 8.01 6.70 -16.12
C LEU A 112 8.15 5.34 -15.41
N GLY A 113 7.51 4.30 -15.95
CA GLY A 113 7.95 2.91 -15.77
C GLY A 113 7.05 1.98 -14.95
N ILE A 114 5.76 1.87 -15.29
CA ILE A 114 4.88 0.80 -14.81
C ILE A 114 5.35 -0.54 -15.42
N LYS A 115 6.29 -1.24 -14.79
CA LYS A 115 6.59 -2.66 -15.06
C LYS A 115 7.24 -3.36 -13.86
N SER A 116 6.55 -3.50 -12.72
CA SER A 116 6.75 -4.68 -11.84
C SER A 116 5.82 -4.72 -10.63
N VAL A 117 4.51 -4.87 -10.87
CA VAL A 117 3.61 -5.35 -9.82
C VAL A 117 2.81 -6.54 -10.34
N LEU A 118 3.06 -7.67 -9.67
CA LEU A 118 2.36 -8.96 -9.67
C LEU A 118 2.85 -10.12 -10.58
N ILE A 119 3.21 -11.18 -9.83
CA ILE A 119 3.07 -12.61 -10.11
C ILE A 119 4.25 -13.25 -10.84
N GLY A 120 4.86 -14.22 -10.17
CA GLY A 120 5.86 -15.09 -10.77
C GLY A 120 5.37 -15.65 -12.10
N GLY A 121 6.21 -15.49 -13.12
CA GLY A 121 6.16 -16.35 -14.30
C GLY A 121 5.33 -15.88 -15.50
N LEU A 122 5.10 -14.58 -15.71
CA LEU A 122 4.71 -14.12 -17.06
C LEU A 122 5.28 -12.73 -17.37
N GLN A 123 6.34 -12.69 -18.18
CA GLN A 123 6.86 -11.47 -18.77
C GLN A 123 5.80 -10.87 -19.72
N ILE A 124 5.45 -9.60 -19.51
CA ILE A 124 4.66 -8.83 -20.49
C ILE A 124 5.62 -7.88 -21.22
N SER A 125 5.81 -8.22 -22.49
CA SER A 125 6.56 -7.51 -23.56
C SER A 125 6.28 -6.01 -23.56
#